data_AF-A0A4C1Y2B1-F1
#
_entry.id   AF-A0A4C1Y2B1-F1
#
_cell.length_a   1.000
_cell.length_b   1.000
_cell.length_c   1.000
_cell.angle_alpha   90.00
_cell.angle_beta   90.00
_cell.angle_gamma   90.00
#
_symmetry.space_group_name_H-M   'P 1'
#
loop_
_entity.id
_entity.type
_entity.pdbx_description
1 polymer ?
#
loop_
_entity_poly.entity_id
_entity_poly.type
_entity_poly.pdbx_seq_one_letter_code
_entity_poly.pdbx_strand_id
1 'polypeptide(L)'
;MLTPFDKQRRLQTGKDFLELVGDNIDEICDRIVTVDKTWVRQYDPESKQESMQWTKKGERPPKKFKVQKLASKLMATIFWDSEGVLLIDYLPKGTTMNGQYYANLLAQAREAVVQKRRGKLSRGVLFLQDNTSVHTARVSRQALKDTGFSKIDHPPYSPDLAPSDYCLFSNLKKDLRGRRFVDDNQIKMAVESHFDCKEKEYFLGGLKALYTRCEKCISLEGDYIEK
;
A
#
# COMPACT_ATOMS: atom_id res chain seq x y z
N MET A 1 -19.68 -8.79 -0.41
CA MET A 1 -20.03 -8.95 -1.84
C MET A 1 -20.15 -7.55 -2.43
N LEU A 2 -19.57 -7.29 -3.61
CA LEU A 2 -19.63 -5.96 -4.25
C LEU A 2 -21.04 -5.67 -4.76
N THR A 3 -21.49 -4.41 -4.64
CA THR A 3 -22.74 -3.99 -5.28
C THR A 3 -22.54 -3.83 -6.79
N PRO A 4 -23.62 -3.87 -7.62
CA PRO A 4 -23.50 -3.59 -9.05
C PRO A 4 -22.84 -2.24 -9.36
N PHE A 5 -23.10 -1.23 -8.51
CA PHE A 5 -22.46 0.09 -8.63
C PHE A 5 -20.95 0.03 -8.36
N ASP A 6 -20.53 -0.72 -7.34
CA ASP A 6 -19.10 -0.89 -7.06
C ASP A 6 -18.38 -1.57 -8.23
N LYS A 7 -18.98 -2.62 -8.79
CA LYS A 7 -18.44 -3.32 -9.97
C LYS A 7 -18.32 -2.39 -11.18
N GLN A 8 -19.36 -1.59 -11.45
CA GLN A 8 -19.32 -0.62 -12.54
C GLN A 8 -18.23 0.44 -12.33
N ARG A 9 -18.05 0.93 -11.09
CA ARG A 9 -16.97 1.88 -10.76
C ARG A 9 -15.59 1.25 -10.95
N ARG A 10 -15.41 -0.01 -10.56
CA ARG A 10 -14.18 -0.77 -10.79
C ARG A 10 -13.88 -0.93 -12.28
N LEU A 11 -14.88 -1.29 -13.08
CA LEU A 11 -14.77 -1.37 -14.54
C LEU A 11 -14.34 -0.05 -15.17
N GLN A 12 -15.02 1.05 -14.80
CA GLN A 12 -14.71 2.36 -15.37
C GLN A 12 -13.29 2.78 -15.00
N THR A 13 -12.92 2.66 -13.72
CA THR A 13 -11.57 3.04 -13.26
C THR A 13 -10.48 2.20 -13.93
N GLY A 14 -10.75 0.90 -14.16
CA GLY A 14 -9.86 0.02 -14.91
C GLY A 14 -9.66 0.52 -16.34
N LYS A 15 -10.76 0.86 -17.05
CA LYS A 15 -10.70 1.39 -18.42
C LYS A 15 -9.96 2.73 -18.49
N ASP A 16 -10.29 3.66 -17.61
CA ASP A 16 -9.65 4.98 -17.54
C ASP A 16 -8.14 4.85 -17.29
N PHE A 17 -7.73 3.89 -16.44
CA PHE A 17 -6.32 3.61 -16.20
C PHE A 17 -5.62 3.01 -17.43
N LEU A 18 -6.25 2.07 -18.14
CA LEU A 18 -5.67 1.50 -19.37
C LEU A 18 -5.55 2.57 -20.48
N GLU A 19 -6.52 3.46 -20.61
CA GLU A 19 -6.46 4.60 -21.53
C GLU A 19 -5.32 5.56 -21.17
N LEU A 20 -5.15 5.86 -19.88
CA LEU A 20 -4.02 6.66 -19.38
C LEU A 20 -2.66 6.01 -19.67
N VAL A 21 -2.59 4.68 -19.60
CA VAL A 21 -1.36 3.92 -19.91
C VAL A 21 -0.98 4.01 -21.38
N GLY A 22 -1.96 3.95 -22.29
CA GLY A 22 -1.71 3.91 -23.72
C GLY A 22 -0.74 2.77 -24.08
N ASP A 23 0.26 3.07 -24.93
CA ASP A 23 1.24 2.08 -25.39
C ASP A 23 2.50 2.01 -24.51
N ASN A 24 2.61 2.84 -23.46
CA ASN A 24 3.85 2.97 -22.67
C ASN A 24 3.61 2.90 -21.16
N ILE A 25 3.45 1.68 -20.66
CA ILE A 25 3.30 1.39 -19.22
C ILE A 25 4.50 1.88 -18.39
N ASP A 26 5.71 1.83 -18.94
CA ASP A 26 6.93 2.23 -18.23
C ASP A 26 6.93 3.73 -17.94
N GLU A 27 6.57 4.55 -18.91
CA GLU A 27 6.46 6.00 -18.73
C GLU A 27 5.42 6.37 -17.67
N ILE A 28 4.27 5.70 -17.69
CA ILE A 28 3.19 5.98 -16.73
C ILE A 28 3.56 5.49 -15.33
N CYS A 29 4.13 4.29 -15.20
CA CYS A 29 4.62 3.81 -13.90
C CYS A 29 5.69 4.73 -13.31
N ASP A 30 6.56 5.27 -14.14
CA ASP A 30 7.60 6.20 -13.71
C ASP A 30 7.06 7.54 -13.22
N ARG A 31 5.81 7.90 -13.58
CA ARG A 31 5.12 9.10 -13.08
C ARG A 31 4.26 8.83 -11.85
N ILE A 32 3.94 7.57 -11.55
CA ILE A 32 3.07 7.22 -10.42
C ILE A 32 3.79 7.46 -9.09
N VAL A 33 3.07 8.07 -8.15
CA VAL A 33 3.35 8.05 -6.71
C VAL A 33 2.09 7.51 -6.04
N THR A 34 2.23 6.52 -5.18
CA THR A 34 1.10 5.91 -4.48
C THR A 34 1.30 5.96 -2.98
N VAL A 35 0.20 6.00 -2.24
CA VAL A 35 0.20 6.01 -0.78
C VAL A 35 -0.88 5.10 -0.23
N ASP A 36 -0.56 4.42 0.86
CA ASP A 36 -1.55 3.76 1.68
C ASP A 36 -1.06 3.56 3.12
N LYS A 37 -1.93 3.04 3.98
CA LYS A 37 -1.72 2.90 5.42
C LYS A 37 -1.87 1.45 5.84
N THR A 38 -0.97 1.00 6.70
CA THR A 38 -1.02 -0.37 7.24
C THR A 38 -0.77 -0.39 8.73
N TRP A 39 -1.41 -1.35 9.41
CA TRP A 39 -1.10 -1.63 10.81
C TRP A 39 -0.01 -2.68 10.89
N VAL A 40 1.09 -2.35 11.56
CA VAL A 40 2.18 -3.26 11.90
C VAL A 40 2.10 -3.57 13.40
N ARG A 41 2.26 -4.84 13.77
CA ARG A 41 2.05 -5.33 15.15
C ARG A 41 3.37 -5.80 15.74
N GLN A 42 3.52 -5.69 17.06
CA GLN A 42 4.63 -6.31 17.79
C GLN A 42 4.74 -7.82 17.57
N TYR A 43 3.60 -8.48 17.36
CA TYR A 43 3.57 -9.88 17.00
C TYR A 43 2.37 -10.14 16.10
N ASP A 44 2.65 -10.71 14.93
CA ASP A 44 1.65 -11.31 14.05
C ASP A 44 2.01 -12.80 13.91
N PRO A 45 1.19 -13.74 14.42
CA PRO A 45 1.53 -15.15 14.39
C PRO A 45 1.65 -15.67 12.94
N GLU A 46 2.45 -16.72 12.78
CA GLU A 46 2.47 -17.50 11.55
C GLU A 46 1.07 -18.00 11.19
N SER A 47 0.77 -18.03 9.88
CA SER A 47 -0.48 -18.61 9.41
C SER A 47 -0.52 -20.11 9.72
N LYS A 48 -1.72 -20.70 9.65
CA LYS A 48 -1.89 -22.14 9.88
C LYS A 48 -1.06 -23.00 8.92
N GLN A 49 -0.87 -22.54 7.67
CA GLN A 49 -0.04 -23.21 6.65
C GLN A 49 1.46 -23.07 6.95
N GLU A 50 1.91 -21.88 7.34
CA GLU A 50 3.32 -21.63 7.66
C GLU A 50 3.75 -22.31 8.98
N SER A 51 2.84 -22.41 9.95
CA SER A 51 3.10 -23.06 11.24
C SER A 51 3.00 -24.60 11.17
N MET A 52 2.93 -25.20 9.98
CA MET A 52 2.81 -26.66 9.84
C MET A 52 4.15 -27.33 10.11
N GLN A 53 4.18 -28.22 11.09
CA GLN A 53 5.34 -29.03 11.42
C GLN A 53 4.95 -30.50 11.36
N TRP A 54 5.78 -31.32 10.71
CA TRP A 54 5.63 -32.77 10.70
C TRP A 54 6.09 -33.32 12.05
N THR A 55 5.19 -34.00 12.77
CA THR A 55 5.50 -34.68 14.04
C THR A 55 5.48 -36.19 13.87
N LYS A 56 6.23 -36.92 14.70
CA LYS A 56 6.19 -38.39 14.66
C LYS A 56 4.83 -38.92 15.14
N LYS A 57 4.43 -40.09 14.66
CA LYS A 57 3.17 -40.75 15.04
C LYS A 57 3.17 -40.99 16.56
N GLY A 58 2.26 -40.33 17.28
CA GLY A 58 2.11 -40.43 18.74
C GLY A 58 2.64 -39.25 19.53
N GLU A 59 3.35 -38.30 18.90
CA GLU A 59 3.78 -37.06 19.58
C GLU A 59 2.64 -36.04 19.66
N ARG A 60 2.65 -35.25 20.74
CA ARG A 60 1.68 -34.15 20.91
C ARG A 60 1.96 -33.05 19.88
N PRO A 61 0.94 -32.49 19.22
CA PRO A 61 1.12 -31.35 18.33
C PRO A 61 1.81 -30.19 19.06
N PRO A 62 2.67 -29.40 18.37
CA PRO A 62 3.30 -28.24 18.97
C PRO A 62 2.25 -27.29 19.56
N LYS A 63 2.49 -26.83 20.79
CA LYS A 63 1.55 -25.98 21.52
C LYS A 63 1.48 -24.60 20.86
N LYS A 64 0.40 -24.32 20.15
CA LYS A 64 0.18 -23.02 19.50
C LYS A 64 -0.10 -21.95 20.57
N PHE A 65 0.70 -20.88 20.58
CA PHE A 65 0.41 -19.73 21.43
C PHE A 65 -0.80 -18.98 20.86
N LYS A 66 -1.84 -18.76 21.67
CA LYS A 66 -2.94 -17.85 21.31
C LYS A 66 -2.38 -16.44 21.19
N VAL A 67 -2.81 -15.70 20.17
CA VAL A 67 -2.52 -14.27 20.03
C VAL A 67 -3.02 -13.57 21.29
N GLN A 68 -2.11 -13.09 22.13
CA GLN A 68 -2.48 -12.23 23.26
C GLN A 68 -3.03 -10.92 22.71
N LYS A 69 -4.16 -10.48 23.25
CA LYS A 69 -4.93 -9.28 22.88
C LYS A 69 -4.17 -7.95 23.12
N LEU A 70 -2.93 -7.99 23.61
CA LEU A 70 -2.15 -6.85 24.13
C LEU A 70 -0.97 -6.43 23.24
N ALA A 71 -0.74 -7.08 22.09
CA ALA A 71 0.35 -6.69 21.20
C ALA A 71 0.12 -5.26 20.70
N SER A 72 1.04 -4.35 21.03
CA SER A 72 0.94 -2.97 20.55
C SER A 72 1.06 -2.93 19.02
N LYS A 73 0.44 -1.92 18.40
CA LYS A 73 0.42 -1.75 16.95
C LYS A 73 0.76 -0.31 16.59
N LEU A 74 1.42 -0.15 15.44
CA LEU A 74 1.76 1.12 14.82
C LEU A 74 1.03 1.23 13.49
N MET A 75 0.49 2.41 13.19
CA MET A 75 0.00 2.71 11.85
C MET A 75 1.13 3.36 11.07
N ALA A 76 1.56 2.72 9.98
CA ALA A 76 2.51 3.27 9.05
C ALA A 76 1.77 3.80 7.81
N THR A 77 2.09 5.02 7.38
CA THR A 77 1.67 5.59 6.09
C THR A 77 2.89 5.60 5.18
N ILE A 78 2.82 4.95 4.03
CA ILE A 78 3.99 4.79 3.15
C ILE A 78 3.68 5.37 1.78
N PHE A 79 4.46 6.38 1.39
CA PHE A 79 4.49 6.91 0.03
C PHE A 79 5.64 6.26 -0.73
N TRP A 80 5.37 5.78 -1.94
CA TRP A 80 6.37 5.11 -2.76
C TRP A 80 6.07 5.25 -4.25
N ASP A 81 7.07 4.96 -5.07
CA ASP A 81 6.99 4.99 -6.52
C ASP A 81 7.81 3.87 -7.19
N SER A 82 7.92 3.90 -8.52
CA SER A 82 8.67 2.92 -9.32
C SER A 82 10.12 2.68 -8.88
N GLU A 83 10.75 3.63 -8.19
CA GLU A 83 12.13 3.53 -7.75
C GLU A 83 12.27 3.18 -6.26
N GLY A 84 11.19 3.23 -5.49
CA GLY A 84 11.19 2.85 -4.07
C GLY A 84 10.44 3.78 -3.15
N VAL A 85 10.71 3.66 -1.85
CA VAL A 85 10.01 4.40 -0.81
C VAL A 85 10.46 5.87 -0.76
N LEU A 86 9.47 6.77 -0.76
CA LEU A 86 9.66 8.21 -0.69
C LEU A 86 9.59 8.71 0.75
N LEU A 87 8.57 8.28 1.49
CA LEU A 87 8.30 8.70 2.87
C LEU A 87 7.61 7.56 3.63
N ILE A 88 8.07 7.30 4.85
CA ILE A 88 7.36 6.48 5.84
C ILE A 88 7.04 7.37 7.01
N ASP A 89 5.76 7.47 7.35
CA ASP A 89 5.29 8.11 8.56
C ASP A 89 4.70 7.08 9.52
N TYR A 90 4.98 7.24 10.81
CA TYR A 90 4.40 6.41 11.86
C TYR A 90 3.51 7.27 12.74
N LEU A 91 2.20 7.04 12.64
CA LEU A 91 1.21 7.81 13.39
C LEU A 91 1.48 7.67 14.91
N PRO A 92 1.68 8.78 15.65
CA PRO A 92 1.93 8.72 17.08
C PRO A 92 0.82 7.99 17.84
N LYS A 93 1.20 7.18 18.84
CA LYS A 93 0.24 6.46 19.68
C LYS A 93 -0.75 7.41 20.35
N GLY A 94 -2.02 7.02 20.39
CA GLY A 94 -3.10 7.82 20.97
C GLY A 94 -3.61 8.94 20.06
N THR A 95 -3.03 9.14 18.87
CA THR A 95 -3.53 10.10 17.89
C THR A 95 -4.41 9.43 16.84
N THR A 96 -5.31 10.21 16.25
CA THR A 96 -6.13 9.77 15.12
C THR A 96 -5.69 10.54 13.89
N MET A 97 -5.43 9.83 12.80
CA MET A 97 -5.13 10.48 11.53
C MET A 97 -6.36 11.24 11.04
N ASN A 98 -6.22 12.55 10.92
CA ASN A 98 -7.23 13.46 10.43
C ASN A 98 -6.76 14.14 9.13
N GLY A 99 -7.63 14.94 8.52
CA GLY A 99 -7.30 15.62 7.26
C GLY A 99 -6.10 16.56 7.37
N GLN A 100 -5.92 17.25 8.51
CA GLN A 100 -4.79 18.17 8.69
C GLN A 100 -3.46 17.42 8.77
N TYR A 101 -3.44 16.30 9.51
CA TYR A 101 -2.27 15.43 9.59
C TYR A 101 -1.89 14.92 8.20
N TYR A 102 -2.88 14.46 7.44
CA TYR A 102 -2.65 13.97 6.08
C TYR A 102 -2.20 15.07 5.10
N ALA A 103 -2.75 16.29 5.22
CA ALA A 103 -2.30 17.44 4.44
C ALA A 103 -0.81 17.75 4.68
N ASN A 104 -0.34 17.65 5.92
CA ASN A 104 1.08 17.81 6.23
C ASN A 104 1.93 16.69 5.60
N LEU A 105 1.44 15.44 5.60
CA LEU A 105 2.14 14.34 4.92
C LEU A 105 2.23 14.54 3.40
N LEU A 106 1.21 15.10 2.77
CA LEU A 106 1.25 15.42 1.33
C LEU A 106 2.34 16.46 1.00
N ALA A 107 2.51 17.46 1.85
CA ALA A 107 3.59 18.45 1.71
C ALA A 107 4.97 17.77 1.82
N GLN A 108 5.17 16.92 2.82
CA GLN A 108 6.42 16.16 3.00
C GLN A 108 6.67 15.18 1.83
N ALA A 109 5.63 14.51 1.34
CA ALA A 109 5.72 13.61 0.19
C ALA A 109 6.16 14.37 -1.07
N ARG A 110 5.65 15.60 -1.28
CA ARG A 110 6.10 16.47 -2.37
C ARG A 110 7.58 16.82 -2.25
N GLU A 111 8.03 17.21 -1.06
CA GLU A 111 9.44 17.49 -0.80
C GLU A 111 10.31 16.26 -1.06
N ALA A 112 9.87 15.08 -0.62
CA ALA A 112 10.55 13.82 -0.87
C ALA A 112 10.65 13.51 -2.38
N VAL A 113 9.60 13.76 -3.17
CA VAL A 113 9.66 13.62 -4.63
C VAL A 113 10.69 14.59 -5.23
N VAL A 114 10.70 15.87 -4.81
CA VAL A 114 11.65 16.87 -5.32
C VAL A 114 13.10 16.47 -5.00
N GLN A 115 13.35 15.97 -3.79
CA GLN A 115 14.69 15.60 -3.33
C GLN A 115 15.18 14.28 -3.93
N LYS A 116 14.32 13.25 -3.97
CA LYS A 116 14.70 11.87 -4.31
C LYS A 116 14.46 11.50 -5.78
N ARG A 117 13.68 12.28 -6.53
CA ARG A 117 13.24 11.98 -7.91
C ARG A 117 13.37 13.19 -8.82
N ARG A 118 14.62 13.52 -9.19
CA ARG A 118 14.93 14.69 -10.01
C ARG A 118 14.14 14.68 -11.32
N GLY A 119 13.38 15.75 -11.59
CA GLY A 119 12.60 15.92 -12.81
C GLY A 119 11.23 15.23 -12.84
N LYS A 120 10.88 14.43 -11.82
CA LYS A 120 9.57 13.75 -11.76
C LYS A 120 8.40 14.73 -11.60
N LEU A 121 8.58 15.77 -10.77
CA LEU A 121 7.55 16.80 -10.59
C LEU A 121 7.25 17.55 -11.90
N SER A 122 8.28 17.92 -12.67
CA SER A 122 8.11 18.61 -13.96
C SER A 122 7.46 17.74 -15.04
N ARG A 123 7.61 16.41 -14.94
CA ARG A 123 6.93 15.46 -15.84
C ARG A 123 5.48 15.19 -15.44
N GLY A 124 5.01 15.76 -14.34
CA GLY A 124 3.67 15.60 -13.81
C GLY A 124 3.50 14.27 -13.08
N VAL A 125 3.41 14.33 -11.76
CA VAL A 125 3.17 13.18 -10.89
C VAL A 125 1.71 12.74 -11.00
N LEU A 126 1.51 11.43 -11.19
CA LEU A 126 0.22 10.78 -11.14
C LEU A 126 0.03 10.15 -9.76
N PHE A 127 -0.90 10.67 -8.97
CA PHE A 127 -1.03 10.31 -7.56
C PHE A 127 -2.18 9.33 -7.32
N LEU A 128 -1.85 8.14 -6.83
CA LEU A 128 -2.80 7.07 -6.54
C LEU A 128 -3.01 6.93 -5.02
N GLN A 129 -4.26 7.03 -4.58
CA GLN A 129 -4.65 6.85 -3.18
C GLN A 129 -6.07 6.27 -3.10
N ASP A 130 -6.41 5.66 -1.95
CA ASP A 130 -7.79 5.28 -1.66
C ASP A 130 -8.71 6.50 -1.42
N ASN A 131 -10.02 6.26 -1.36
CA ASN A 131 -11.02 7.31 -1.13
C ASN A 131 -11.46 7.42 0.34
N THR A 132 -10.57 7.19 1.30
CA THR A 132 -10.92 7.37 2.73
C THR A 132 -11.42 8.79 3.03
N SER A 133 -12.22 8.94 4.09
CA SER A 133 -12.74 10.24 4.53
C SER A 133 -11.63 11.26 4.80
N VAL A 134 -10.48 10.81 5.29
CA VAL A 134 -9.28 11.64 5.49
C VAL A 134 -8.74 12.15 4.16
N HIS A 135 -8.63 11.30 3.13
CA HIS A 135 -8.12 11.69 1.82
C HIS A 135 -9.06 12.62 1.05
N THR A 136 -10.36 12.48 1.26
CA THR A 136 -11.41 13.27 0.60
C THR A 136 -11.80 14.53 1.36
N ALA A 137 -11.31 14.70 2.60
CA ALA A 137 -11.50 15.92 3.38
C ALA A 137 -11.07 17.16 2.61
N ARG A 138 -11.75 18.29 2.85
CA ARG A 138 -11.49 19.55 2.14
C ARG A 138 -10.02 19.99 2.23
N VAL A 139 -9.45 19.92 3.43
CA VAL A 139 -8.05 20.30 3.68
C VAL A 139 -7.07 19.40 2.92
N SER A 140 -7.33 18.09 2.89
CA SER A 140 -6.51 17.12 2.17
C SER A 140 -6.56 17.32 0.65
N ARG A 141 -7.75 17.56 0.11
CA ARG A 141 -7.93 17.85 -1.32
C ARG A 141 -7.26 19.15 -1.73
N GLN A 142 -7.28 20.15 -0.86
CA GLN A 142 -6.56 21.40 -1.12
C GLN A 142 -5.04 21.16 -1.10
N ALA A 143 -4.53 20.51 -0.05
CA ALA A 143 -3.11 20.19 0.06
C ALA A 143 -2.60 19.35 -1.12
N LEU A 144 -3.40 18.39 -1.62
CA LEU A 144 -3.05 17.61 -2.81
C LEU A 144 -2.96 18.48 -4.07
N LYS A 145 -3.82 19.50 -4.22
CA LYS A 145 -3.69 20.46 -5.34
C LYS A 145 -2.42 21.30 -5.19
N ASP A 146 -2.12 21.73 -3.97
CA ASP A 146 -0.94 22.56 -3.68
C ASP A 146 0.37 21.79 -3.94
N THR A 147 0.35 20.45 -3.97
CA THR A 147 1.52 19.68 -4.37
C THR A 147 1.84 19.75 -5.86
N GLY A 148 0.83 20.03 -6.70
CA GLY A 148 0.91 19.92 -8.15
C GLY A 148 0.77 18.49 -8.68
N PHE A 149 0.33 17.54 -7.85
CA PHE A 149 0.09 16.17 -8.28
C PHE A 149 -1.29 16.01 -8.93
N SER A 150 -1.36 15.21 -9.99
CA SER A 150 -2.61 14.84 -10.65
C SER A 150 -3.16 13.55 -10.05
N LYS A 151 -4.30 13.63 -9.35
CA LYS A 151 -4.93 12.44 -8.75
C LYS A 151 -5.42 11.48 -9.85
N ILE A 152 -5.11 10.19 -9.73
CA ILE A 152 -5.77 9.10 -10.46
C ILE A 152 -6.95 8.61 -9.62
N ASP A 153 -8.08 8.36 -10.26
CA ASP A 153 -9.23 7.79 -9.57
C ASP A 153 -8.97 6.34 -9.13
N HIS A 154 -9.54 5.98 -7.99
CA HIS A 154 -9.46 4.65 -7.41
C HIS A 154 -10.87 4.19 -7.05
N PRO A 155 -11.27 2.95 -7.35
CA PRO A 155 -12.61 2.49 -7.04
C PRO A 155 -12.74 2.15 -5.55
N PRO A 156 -13.94 2.26 -4.95
CA PRO A 156 -14.17 1.83 -3.57
C PRO A 156 -13.92 0.31 -3.44
N TYR A 157 -13.59 -0.13 -2.22
CA TYR A 157 -13.41 -1.56 -1.87
C TYR A 157 -12.48 -2.34 -2.81
N SER A 158 -11.40 -1.72 -3.29
CA SER A 158 -10.56 -2.29 -4.35
C SER A 158 -9.09 -2.48 -3.96
N PRO A 159 -8.79 -3.19 -2.85
CA PRO A 159 -7.41 -3.44 -2.44
C PRO A 159 -6.65 -4.31 -3.46
N ASP A 160 -7.36 -5.08 -4.29
CA ASP A 160 -6.81 -5.83 -5.41
C ASP A 160 -6.42 -4.94 -6.62
N LEU A 161 -6.76 -3.65 -6.58
CA LEU A 161 -6.32 -2.62 -7.55
C LEU A 161 -5.43 -1.55 -6.89
N ALA A 162 -5.01 -1.76 -5.64
CA ALA A 162 -4.12 -0.85 -4.92
C ALA A 162 -2.71 -1.47 -4.80
N PRO A 163 -1.68 -0.91 -5.46
CA PRO A 163 -0.32 -1.45 -5.42
C PRO A 163 0.23 -1.64 -4.00
N SER A 164 -0.10 -0.72 -3.10
CA SER A 164 0.30 -0.81 -1.70
C SER A 164 -0.27 -2.04 -1.00
N ASP A 165 -1.53 -2.40 -1.27
CA ASP A 165 -2.18 -3.55 -0.65
C ASP A 165 -1.71 -4.88 -1.23
N TYR A 166 -1.78 -5.04 -2.56
CA TYR A 166 -1.51 -6.34 -3.18
C TYR A 166 -0.02 -6.67 -3.27
N CYS A 167 0.86 -5.65 -3.35
CA CYS A 167 2.30 -5.83 -3.49
C CYS A 167 3.04 -5.45 -2.19
N LEU A 168 3.05 -4.15 -1.85
CA LEU A 168 3.94 -3.61 -0.81
C LEU A 168 3.66 -4.25 0.56
N PHE A 169 2.44 -4.10 1.07
CA PHE A 169 2.04 -4.58 2.39
C PHE A 169 1.87 -6.09 2.44
N SER A 170 1.48 -6.71 1.32
CA SER A 170 1.44 -8.17 1.21
C SER A 170 2.81 -8.78 1.49
N ASN A 171 3.87 -8.25 0.89
CA ASN A 171 5.23 -8.72 1.08
C ASN A 171 5.83 -8.31 2.43
N LEU A 172 5.58 -7.07 2.87
CA LEU A 172 5.99 -6.61 4.21
C LEU A 172 5.41 -7.52 5.30
N LYS A 173 4.11 -7.79 5.25
CA LYS A 173 3.45 -8.64 6.25
C LYS A 173 3.98 -10.08 6.21
N LYS A 174 4.32 -10.62 5.03
CA LYS A 174 4.95 -11.94 4.94
C LYS A 174 6.30 -11.99 5.64
N ASP A 175 7.14 -10.97 5.45
CA ASP A 175 8.47 -10.90 6.06
C ASP A 175 8.43 -10.67 7.58
N LEU A 176 7.49 -9.86 8.06
CA LEU A 176 7.34 -9.57 9.49
C LEU A 176 6.60 -10.66 10.27
N ARG A 177 5.86 -11.55 9.60
CA ARG A 177 5.07 -12.60 10.24
C ARG A 177 5.97 -13.57 11.02
N GLY A 178 5.50 -14.00 12.19
CA GLY A 178 6.24 -14.89 13.08
C GLY A 178 7.30 -14.17 13.93
N ARG A 179 7.78 -12.99 13.52
CA ARG A 179 8.73 -12.19 14.29
C ARG A 179 8.06 -11.53 15.49
N ARG A 180 8.80 -11.44 16.60
CA ARG A 180 8.38 -10.76 17.83
C ARG A 180 9.26 -9.52 18.02
N PHE A 181 8.62 -8.38 18.15
CA PHE A 181 9.27 -7.10 18.42
C PHE A 181 9.01 -6.68 19.86
N VAL A 182 10.07 -6.25 20.54
CA VAL A 182 10.00 -5.84 21.95
C VAL A 182 9.33 -4.47 22.09
N ASP A 183 9.57 -3.57 21.14
CA ASP A 183 9.10 -2.19 21.17
C ASP A 183 8.79 -1.65 19.75
N ASP A 184 8.31 -0.41 19.71
CA ASP A 184 7.96 0.28 18.47
C ASP A 184 9.18 0.57 17.59
N ASN A 185 10.35 0.81 18.16
CA ASN A 185 11.55 1.13 17.39
C ASN A 185 12.03 -0.10 16.62
N GLN A 186 11.97 -1.28 17.22
CA GLN A 186 12.26 -2.54 16.51
C GLN A 186 11.29 -2.77 15.34
N ILE A 187 10.00 -2.42 15.50
CA ILE A 187 9.04 -2.49 14.40
C ILE A 187 9.44 -1.53 13.28
N LYS A 188 9.75 -0.27 13.62
CA LYS A 188 10.15 0.75 12.63
C LYS A 188 11.39 0.32 11.86
N MET A 189 12.44 -0.09 12.56
CA MET A 189 13.68 -0.61 11.93
C MET A 189 13.40 -1.81 11.04
N ALA A 190 12.54 -2.76 11.45
CA ALA A 190 12.22 -3.91 10.63
C ALA A 190 11.46 -3.53 9.34
N VAL A 191 10.56 -2.55 9.43
CA VAL A 191 9.85 -2.01 8.25
C VAL A 191 10.82 -1.27 7.32
N GLU A 192 11.71 -0.44 7.86
CA GLU A 192 12.74 0.26 7.08
C GLU A 192 13.70 -0.72 6.40
N SER A 193 14.30 -1.65 7.15
CA SER A 193 15.16 -2.71 6.60
C SER A 193 14.48 -3.54 5.52
N HIS A 194 13.18 -3.83 5.67
CA HIS A 194 12.44 -4.58 4.66
C HIS A 194 12.48 -3.89 3.29
N PHE A 195 12.32 -2.56 3.27
CA PHE A 195 12.25 -1.78 2.03
C PHE A 195 13.63 -1.36 1.53
N ASP A 196 14.59 -1.11 2.41
CA ASP A 196 15.98 -0.77 2.03
C ASP A 196 16.66 -1.91 1.27
N CYS A 197 16.24 -3.16 1.51
CA CYS A 197 16.72 -4.33 0.78
C CYS A 197 15.99 -4.60 -0.54
N LYS A 198 15.04 -3.74 -0.98
CA LYS A 198 14.30 -3.93 -2.25
C LYS A 198 14.93 -3.13 -3.38
N GLU A 199 15.13 -3.80 -4.51
CA GLU A 199 15.59 -3.16 -5.74
C GLU A 199 14.44 -2.43 -6.45
N LYS A 200 14.76 -1.55 -7.41
CA LYS A 200 13.75 -0.76 -8.13
C LYS A 200 12.75 -1.64 -8.87
N GLU A 201 13.22 -2.77 -9.38
CA GLU A 201 12.46 -3.78 -10.11
C GLU A 201 11.30 -4.33 -9.28
N TYR A 202 11.47 -4.43 -7.95
CA TYR A 202 10.40 -4.83 -7.04
C TYR A 202 9.25 -3.83 -7.05
N PHE A 203 9.57 -2.54 -6.96
CA PHE A 203 8.56 -1.48 -6.92
C PHE A 203 7.93 -1.26 -8.29
N LEU A 204 8.74 -1.16 -9.34
CA LEU A 204 8.27 -1.05 -10.71
C LEU A 204 7.38 -2.24 -11.10
N GLY A 205 7.79 -3.47 -10.77
CA GLY A 205 6.97 -4.67 -10.99
C GLY A 205 5.63 -4.62 -10.26
N GLY A 206 5.63 -4.09 -9.02
CA GLY A 206 4.41 -3.82 -8.27
C GLY A 206 3.46 -2.85 -8.97
N LEU A 207 3.96 -1.77 -9.55
CA LEU A 207 3.15 -0.80 -10.30
C LEU A 207 2.71 -1.35 -11.67
N LYS A 208 3.58 -2.05 -12.41
CA LYS A 208 3.22 -2.69 -13.68
C LYS A 208 2.11 -3.71 -13.53
N ALA A 209 2.08 -4.43 -12.40
CA ALA A 209 1.01 -5.37 -12.11
C ALA A 209 -0.38 -4.69 -11.99
N LEU A 210 -0.45 -3.36 -11.81
CA LEU A 210 -1.73 -2.64 -11.82
C LEU A 210 -2.40 -2.74 -13.19
N TYR A 211 -1.62 -2.66 -14.28
CA TYR A 211 -2.15 -2.76 -15.65
C TYR A 211 -2.84 -4.11 -15.88
N THR A 212 -2.13 -5.21 -15.64
CA THR A 212 -2.69 -6.56 -15.83
C THR A 212 -3.84 -6.85 -14.86
N ARG A 213 -3.82 -6.25 -13.67
CA ARG A 213 -4.95 -6.30 -12.73
C ARG A 213 -6.17 -5.53 -13.25
N CYS A 214 -5.99 -4.36 -13.85
CA CYS A 214 -7.08 -3.61 -14.49
C CYS A 214 -7.69 -4.41 -15.65
N GLU A 215 -6.87 -5.03 -16.52
CA GLU A 215 -7.35 -5.93 -17.57
C GLU A 215 -8.18 -7.08 -17.00
N LYS A 216 -7.66 -7.73 -15.95
CA LYS A 216 -8.37 -8.84 -15.29
C LYS A 216 -9.68 -8.38 -14.65
N CYS A 217 -9.68 -7.22 -14.00
CA CYS A 217 -10.90 -6.62 -13.44
C CYS A 217 -11.96 -6.37 -14.52
N ILE A 218 -11.56 -5.92 -15.70
CA ILE A 218 -12.45 -5.74 -16.85
C ILE A 218 -12.99 -7.07 -17.35
N SER A 219 -12.14 -8.07 -17.51
CA SER A 219 -12.56 -9.41 -17.95
C SER A 219 -13.52 -10.11 -16.98
N LEU A 220 -13.45 -9.75 -15.69
CA LEU A 220 -14.33 -10.25 -14.63
C LEU A 220 -15.54 -9.34 -14.39
N GLU A 221 -15.87 -8.43 -15.31
CA GLU A 221 -17.02 -7.52 -15.18
C GLU A 221 -17.04 -6.71 -13.86
N GLY A 222 -15.86 -6.36 -13.36
CA GLY A 222 -15.71 -5.59 -12.12
C GLY A 222 -15.68 -6.42 -10.85
N ASP A 223 -15.74 -7.75 -10.92
CA ASP A 223 -15.55 -8.61 -9.75
C ASP A 223 -14.12 -8.58 -9.18
N TYR A 224 -13.96 -9.18 -8.00
CA TYR A 224 -12.67 -9.30 -7.33
C TYR A 224 -11.69 -10.18 -8.11
N ILE A 225 -10.42 -9.79 -8.09
CA ILE A 225 -9.34 -10.59 -8.63
C ILE A 225 -8.91 -11.59 -7.56
N GLU A 226 -9.12 -12.87 -7.81
CA GLU A 226 -8.61 -13.94 -6.94
C GLU A 226 -7.07 -13.96 -6.91
N LYS A 227 -6.53 -14.29 -5.73
CA LYS A 227 -5.09 -14.38 -5.45
C LYS A 227 -4.50 -15.70 -5.89
#